data_AF-A0A2R5FWK9-F1
#
_entry.id   AF-A0A2R5FWK9-F1
#
_cell.length_a   1.000
_cell.length_b   1.000
_cell.length_c   1.000
_cell.angle_alpha   90.00
_cell.angle_beta   90.00
_cell.angle_gamma   90.00
#
_symmetry.space_group_name_H-M   'P 1'
#
loop_
_entity.id
_entity.type
_entity.pdbx_description
1 polymer ?
#
loop_
_entity_poly.entity_id
_entity_poly.type
_entity_poly.pdbx_seq_one_letter_code
_entity_poly.pdbx_strand_id
1 'polypeptide(L)'
;MDEMTGIQALERALPSLPMRPGKVERQEFEYIRHGTQTLIANFDVVTGQVLVPTIDQHRTEADFLAHCQRLIATDSTASKWHLIMDCLNIHQSESGSNAKK
;
A
#
# COMPACT_ATOMS: atom_id res chain seq x y z
N MET A 1 1.94 5.85 -9.05
CA MET A 1 1.14 5.12 -8.05
C MET A 1 0.92 3.72 -8.59
N ASP A 2 0.91 2.75 -7.69
CA ASP A 2 0.74 1.34 -8.02
C ASP A 2 -0.07 0.65 -6.91
N GLU A 3 -0.78 -0.42 -7.29
CA GLU A 3 -1.58 -1.22 -6.38
C GLU A 3 -1.18 -2.69 -6.41
N MET A 4 -0.92 -3.25 -5.23
CA MET A 4 -0.71 -4.68 -5.07
C MET A 4 -1.86 -5.28 -4.26
N THR A 5 -2.69 -6.09 -4.92
CA THR A 5 -3.83 -6.78 -4.29
C THR A 5 -3.50 -8.20 -3.90
N GLY A 6 -4.31 -8.79 -3.01
CA GLY A 6 -4.21 -10.21 -2.67
C GLY A 6 -3.00 -10.54 -1.78
N ILE A 7 -2.38 -9.55 -1.15
CA ILE A 7 -1.26 -9.75 -0.22
C ILE A 7 -1.79 -10.52 0.98
N GLN A 8 -1.24 -11.69 1.28
CA GLN A 8 -1.68 -12.47 2.43
C GLN A 8 -1.23 -11.80 3.74
N ALA A 9 -2.18 -11.56 4.64
CA ALA A 9 -1.87 -11.15 6.00
C ALA A 9 -1.55 -12.40 6.82
N LEU A 10 -0.26 -12.66 7.02
CA LEU A 10 0.25 -13.85 7.69
C LEU A 10 0.88 -13.49 9.04
N GLU A 11 0.54 -14.27 10.05
CA GLU A 11 1.18 -14.25 11.37
C GLU A 11 1.79 -15.62 11.65
N ARG A 12 2.97 -15.66 12.28
CA ARG A 12 3.58 -16.92 12.71
C ARG A 12 2.84 -17.45 13.93
N ALA A 13 2.51 -18.74 13.94
CA ALA A 13 1.76 -19.35 15.04
C ALA A 13 2.50 -19.27 16.39
N LEU A 14 3.84 -19.27 16.34
CA LEU A 14 4.74 -19.15 17.49
C LEU A 14 5.96 -18.28 17.16
N PRO A 15 6.63 -17.69 18.18
CA PRO A 15 7.88 -16.94 17.99
C PRO A 15 9.00 -17.81 17.41
N SER A 16 9.86 -17.19 16.61
CA SER A 16 11.06 -17.84 16.08
C SER A 16 12.04 -18.20 17.19
N LEU A 17 12.75 -19.32 17.04
CA LEU A 17 13.79 -19.71 17.98
C LEU A 17 15.09 -18.97 17.64
N PRO A 18 15.72 -18.28 18.63
CA PRO A 18 16.92 -17.51 18.38
C PRO A 18 18.10 -18.41 18.00
N MET A 19 19.06 -17.83 17.29
CA MET A 19 20.33 -18.49 16.95
C MET A 19 21.05 -19.01 18.20
N ARG A 20 21.70 -20.16 18.06
CA ARG A 20 22.61 -20.74 19.08
C ARG A 20 23.87 -21.26 18.38
N PRO A 21 25.01 -21.40 19.08
CA PRO A 21 26.20 -22.02 18.47
C PRO A 21 25.85 -23.36 17.80
N GLY A 22 26.17 -23.49 16.51
CA GLY A 22 25.84 -24.66 15.69
C GLY A 22 24.38 -24.78 15.24
N LYS A 23 23.52 -23.78 15.50
CA LYS A 23 22.12 -23.74 15.06
C LYS A 23 21.75 -22.35 14.54
N VAL A 24 21.40 -22.29 13.25
CA VAL A 24 20.80 -21.09 12.64
C VAL A 24 19.44 -20.77 13.27
N GLU A 25 18.96 -19.55 13.03
CA GLU A 25 17.61 -19.14 13.42
C GLU A 25 16.60 -20.11 12.81
N ARG A 26 15.60 -20.49 13.60
CA ARG A 26 14.49 -21.33 13.13
C ARG A 26 13.22 -20.52 13.18
N GLN A 27 12.73 -20.17 12.01
CA GLN A 27 11.42 -19.55 11.86
C GLN A 27 10.33 -20.60 11.99
N GLU A 28 9.26 -20.26 12.70
CA GLU A 28 8.08 -21.12 12.83
C GLU A 28 7.46 -21.36 11.44
N PHE A 29 7.17 -22.62 11.12
CA PHE A 29 6.67 -22.97 9.80
C PHE A 29 5.15 -22.85 9.72
N GLU A 30 4.45 -23.03 10.85
CA GLU A 30 3.00 -22.83 10.92
C GLU A 30 2.65 -21.34 10.91
N TYR A 31 1.56 -21.01 10.21
CA TYR A 31 1.07 -19.64 10.10
C TYR A 31 -0.44 -19.57 10.26
N ILE A 32 -0.90 -18.44 10.78
CA ILE A 32 -2.30 -18.07 10.87
C ILE A 32 -2.60 -17.09 9.73
N ARG A 33 -3.68 -17.35 8.98
CA ARG A 33 -4.10 -16.52 7.85
C ARG A 33 -5.21 -15.58 8.27
N HIS A 34 -4.93 -14.28 8.21
CA HIS A 34 -5.88 -13.20 8.57
C HIS A 34 -6.65 -12.63 7.38
N GLY A 35 -6.55 -13.28 6.21
CA GLY A 35 -7.18 -12.85 4.96
C GLY A 35 -6.18 -12.28 3.97
N THR A 36 -6.65 -11.35 3.13
CA THR A 36 -5.86 -10.69 2.10
C THR A 36 -6.02 -9.18 2.20
N GLN A 37 -4.90 -8.46 2.04
CA GLN A 37 -4.83 -7.01 1.98
C GLN A 37 -4.51 -6.53 0.57
N THR A 38 -4.82 -5.27 0.34
CA THR A 38 -4.41 -4.47 -0.80
C THR A 38 -3.49 -3.36 -0.30
N LEU A 39 -2.37 -3.16 -1.00
CA LEU A 39 -1.50 -2.02 -0.87
C LEU A 39 -1.78 -1.04 -2.01
N ILE A 40 -1.95 0.24 -1.69
CA ILE A 40 -1.89 1.36 -2.66
C ILE A 40 -0.70 2.23 -2.26
N ALA A 41 0.24 2.44 -3.17
CA ALA A 41 1.51 3.10 -2.86
C ALA A 41 1.86 4.23 -3.85
N ASN A 42 2.36 5.35 -3.31
CA ASN A 42 2.94 6.44 -4.09
C ASN A 42 4.44 6.35 -4.03
N PHE A 43 5.10 6.39 -5.18
CA PHE A 43 6.54 6.48 -5.29
C PHE A 43 6.92 7.88 -5.76
N ASP A 44 7.65 8.63 -4.94
CA ASP A 44 8.24 9.90 -5.34
C ASP A 44 9.47 9.62 -6.19
N VAL A 45 9.39 9.98 -7.47
CA VAL A 45 10.43 9.74 -8.46
C VAL A 45 11.72 10.53 -8.21
N VAL A 46 11.65 11.65 -7.48
CA VAL A 46 12.82 12.49 -7.19
C VAL A 46 13.57 11.96 -5.97
N THR A 47 12.84 11.65 -4.90
CA THR A 47 13.45 11.24 -3.62
C THR A 47 13.63 9.72 -3.51
N GLY A 48 12.92 8.93 -4.32
CA GLY A 48 12.89 7.48 -4.24
C GLY A 48 12.10 6.94 -3.05
N GLN A 49 11.30 7.77 -2.38
CA GLN A 49 10.56 7.38 -1.19
C GLN A 49 9.14 6.91 -1.53
N VAL A 50 8.64 5.96 -0.72
CA VAL A 50 7.22 5.61 -0.73
C VAL A 50 6.47 6.53 0.22
N LEU A 51 5.56 7.34 -0.32
CA LEU A 51 4.79 8.32 0.44
C LEU A 51 3.41 7.77 0.82
N VAL A 52 3.11 7.82 2.13
CA VAL A 52 1.80 7.56 2.75
C VAL A 52 1.03 6.36 2.16
N PRO A 53 1.61 5.15 2.13
CA PRO A 53 0.91 3.98 1.59
C PRO A 53 -0.40 3.70 2.33
N THR A 54 -1.43 3.21 1.63
CA THR A 54 -2.63 2.61 2.25
C THR A 54 -2.47 1.09 2.24
N ILE A 55 -2.75 0.44 3.36
CA ILE A 55 -2.93 -1.01 3.43
C ILE A 55 -4.30 -1.28 4.01
N ASP A 56 -5.20 -1.88 3.22
CA ASP A 56 -6.56 -2.19 3.64
C ASP A 56 -7.11 -3.46 2.96
N GLN A 57 -8.28 -3.94 3.36
CA GLN A 57 -8.89 -5.17 2.82
C GLN A 57 -9.41 -5.00 1.40
N HIS A 58 -9.69 -3.77 0.97
CA HIS A 58 -10.44 -3.47 -0.25
C HIS A 58 -9.64 -2.63 -1.24
N ARG A 59 -10.06 -2.71 -2.52
CA ARG A 59 -9.55 -1.87 -3.62
C ARG A 59 -10.73 -1.29 -4.38
N THR A 60 -11.46 -0.39 -3.73
CA THR A 60 -12.59 0.33 -4.31
C THR A 60 -12.19 1.73 -4.76
N GLU A 61 -13.07 2.37 -5.54
CA GLU A 61 -12.93 3.78 -5.89
C GLU A 61 -12.88 4.71 -4.66
N ALA A 62 -13.65 4.39 -3.61
CA ALA A 62 -13.66 5.18 -2.39
C ALA A 62 -12.31 5.09 -1.66
N ASP A 63 -11.72 3.89 -1.62
CA ASP A 63 -10.39 3.67 -1.01
C ASP A 63 -9.31 4.45 -1.78
N PHE A 64 -9.42 4.45 -3.11
CA PHE A 64 -8.53 5.20 -4.00
C PHE A 64 -8.64 6.72 -3.79
N LEU A 65 -9.86 7.26 -3.76
CA LEU A 65 -10.09 8.68 -3.50
C LEU A 65 -9.54 9.10 -2.12
N ALA A 66 -9.82 8.31 -1.08
CA ALA A 66 -9.30 8.56 0.27
C ALA A 66 -7.77 8.51 0.29
N HIS A 67 -7.15 7.59 -0.45
CA HIS A 67 -5.70 7.53 -0.60
C HIS A 67 -5.13 8.80 -1.25
N CYS A 68 -5.71 9.28 -2.36
CA CYS A 68 -5.29 10.52 -3.02
C CYS A 68 -5.45 11.74 -2.10
N GLN A 69 -6.53 11.82 -1.34
CA GLN A 69 -6.73 12.91 -0.38
C GLN A 69 -5.66 12.92 0.70
N ARG A 70 -5.28 11.75 1.25
CA ARG A 70 -4.18 11.64 2.21
C ARG A 70 -2.84 12.06 1.61
N LEU A 71 -2.57 11.71 0.35
CA LEU A 71 -1.36 12.14 -0.36
C LEU A 71 -1.32 13.66 -0.54
N ILE A 72 -2.38 14.27 -1.07
CA ILE A 72 -2.40 15.72 -1.30
C ILE A 72 -2.28 16.48 0.02
N ALA A 73 -2.85 15.95 1.10
CA ALA A 73 -2.73 16.54 2.44
C ALA A 73 -1.30 16.50 3.02
N THR A 74 -0.36 15.73 2.45
CA THR A 74 1.04 15.75 2.94
C THR A 74 1.78 17.03 2.58
N ASP A 75 1.33 17.73 1.53
CA ASP A 75 1.90 19.01 1.12
C ASP A 75 0.81 19.95 0.61
N SER A 76 0.30 20.78 1.53
CA SER A 76 -0.69 21.82 1.21
C SER A 76 -0.11 23.03 0.50
N THR A 77 1.22 23.11 0.36
CA THR A 77 1.93 24.20 -0.33
C THR A 77 2.25 23.88 -1.77
N ALA A 78 2.19 22.60 -2.15
CA ALA A 78 2.37 22.15 -3.52
C ALA A 78 1.37 22.82 -4.46
N SER A 79 1.88 23.55 -5.45
CA SER A 79 1.03 24.22 -6.46
C SER A 79 0.46 23.25 -7.48
N LYS A 80 1.03 22.04 -7.61
CA LYS A 80 0.62 21.04 -8.59
C LYS A 80 1.08 19.63 -8.22
N TRP A 81 0.22 18.66 -8.45
CA TRP A 81 0.51 17.23 -8.35
C TRP A 81 0.47 16.56 -9.73
N HIS A 82 1.45 15.69 -9.99
CA HIS A 82 1.53 14.87 -11.19
C HIS A 82 1.46 13.39 -10.80
N LEU A 83 0.26 12.81 -10.85
CA LEU A 83 0.05 11.39 -10.56
C LEU A 83 0.13 10.59 -11.86
N ILE A 84 1.05 9.63 -11.92
CA ILE A 84 1.22 8.69 -13.04
C ILE A 84 0.86 7.31 -12.53
N MET A 85 -0.04 6.64 -13.24
CA MET A 85 -0.70 5.39 -12.85
C MET A 85 -1.07 4.65 -14.14
N ASP A 86 -1.35 3.36 -14.05
CA ASP A 86 -1.92 2.62 -15.17
C ASP A 86 -3.40 3.01 -15.41
N CYS A 87 -4.05 2.35 -16.37
CA CYS A 87 -5.44 2.60 -16.74
C CYS A 87 -6.43 1.66 -16.01
N LEU A 88 -6.20 1.30 -14.75
CA LEU A 88 -7.16 0.51 -13.97
C LEU A 88 -8.53 1.21 -13.85
N ASN A 89 -9.61 0.45 -13.71
CA ASN A 89 -10.98 0.99 -13.67
C ASN A 89 -11.21 1.97 -12.51
N ILE A 90 -10.60 1.74 -11.34
CA ILE A 90 -10.71 2.64 -10.18
C ILE A 90 -10.00 3.99 -10.39
N HIS A 91 -9.15 4.10 -11.43
CA HIS A 91 -8.47 5.35 -11.80
C HIS A 91 -9.31 6.24 -12.72
N GLN A 92 -10.28 5.65 -13.41
CA GLN A 92 -11.01 6.28 -14.52
C GLN A 92 -12.45 6.68 -14.16
N SER A 93 -12.83 6.58 -12.89
CA SER A 93 -14.18 6.87 -12.44
C SER A 93 -14.47 8.38 -12.36
N GLU A 94 -15.74 8.76 -12.31
CA GLU A 94 -16.17 10.17 -12.26
C GLU A 94 -15.60 10.93 -11.07
N SER A 95 -15.31 10.28 -9.94
CA SER A 95 -14.70 10.94 -8.77
C SER A 95 -13.33 11.56 -9.09
N GLY A 96 -12.56 11.00 -10.04
CA GLY A 96 -11.28 11.56 -10.49
C GLY A 96 -11.40 12.73 -11.47
N SER A 97 -12.58 12.94 -12.07
CA SER A 97 -12.81 13.99 -13.07
C SER A 97 -12.91 15.40 -12.47
N ASN A 98 -13.27 15.52 -11.19
CA ASN A 98 -13.40 16.80 -10.48
C ASN A 98 -12.07 17.40 -9.99
N ALA A 99 -10.96 16.65 -10.05
CA ALA A 99 -9.62 17.17 -9.71
C ALA A 99 -8.95 17.95 -10.86
N LYS A 100 -9.64 18.08 -12.02
CA LYS A 100 -9.16 18.82 -13.22
C LYS A 100 -9.83 20.19 -13.41
N LYS A 101 -10.65 20.68 -12.48
CA LYS A 101 -11.22 22.03 -12.53
C LYS A 101 -10.55 22.97 -11.56
#